data_AF-A0A1C6C1J8-F1
#
_entry.id   AF-A0A1C6C1J8-F1
#
_cell.length_a   1.000
_cell.length_b   1.000
_cell.length_c   1.000
_cell.angle_alpha   90.00
_cell.angle_beta   90.00
_cell.angle_gamma   90.00
#
_symmetry.space_group_name_H-M   'P 1'
#
loop_
_entity.id
_entity.type
_entity.pdbx_description
1 polymer ?
#
loop_
_entity_poly.entity_id
_entity_poly.type
_entity_poly.pdbx_seq_one_letter_code
_entity_poly.pdbx_strand_id
1 'polypeptide(L)'
;MRTSYALNHYMDEAAEKIRRITHEARSLSVNGTLMLQDYPFWLYNAIFADYSTISFLAKCMSDIDYFDLRPLYCILRSSLEKYADLANLCAKGRTYEWYLWYLNFESNAMEAYAAGDSREGASLRRKADSYKRQFMERWELSRCNRLTRYYVLGDFNQLIQGDVSPDIVQFNRRLSKIDSKCSQILHNNVTFAARHNREELKDILTYIHYIMWTSQWMLPQFYSWNLPELQEGLARLQQAVDCIRQGKGFME
;
A
#
# COMPACT_ATOMS: atom_id res chain seq x y z
N MET A 1 -23.61 -7.05 -10.32
CA MET A 1 -23.12 -7.65 -9.04
C MET A 1 -22.94 -6.55 -8.02
N ARG A 2 -23.75 -6.46 -6.97
CA ARG A 2 -23.75 -5.28 -6.08
C ARG A 2 -23.04 -5.51 -4.75
N THR A 3 -22.21 -4.57 -4.31
CA THR A 3 -21.75 -4.53 -2.91
C THR A 3 -22.96 -4.32 -1.99
N SER A 4 -22.95 -4.93 -0.81
CA SER A 4 -24.05 -4.79 0.14
C SER A 4 -24.09 -3.40 0.74
N TYR A 5 -25.28 -2.99 1.20
CA TYR A 5 -25.45 -1.74 1.92
C TYR A 5 -24.51 -1.63 3.14
N ALA A 6 -24.37 -2.73 3.89
CA ALA A 6 -23.51 -2.77 5.07
C ALA A 6 -22.03 -2.53 4.71
N LEU A 7 -21.52 -3.18 3.66
CA LEU A 7 -20.15 -2.97 3.21
C LEU A 7 -19.93 -1.54 2.73
N ASN A 8 -20.87 -0.99 1.96
CA ASN A 8 -20.79 0.40 1.49
C ASN A 8 -20.75 1.39 2.66
N HIS A 9 -21.61 1.18 3.65
CA HIS A 9 -21.65 2.01 4.85
C HIS A 9 -20.31 1.99 5.60
N TYR A 10 -19.72 0.82 5.85
CA TYR A 10 -18.43 0.74 6.55
C TYR A 10 -17.27 1.34 5.76
N MET A 11 -17.25 1.18 4.42
CA MET A 11 -16.24 1.83 3.57
C MET A 11 -16.36 3.36 3.62
N ASP A 12 -17.59 3.89 3.57
CA ASP A 12 -17.83 5.34 3.62
C ASP A 12 -17.45 5.92 4.98
N GLU A 13 -17.82 5.25 6.08
CA GLU A 13 -17.43 5.66 7.42
C GLU A 13 -15.91 5.61 7.62
N ALA A 14 -15.24 4.54 7.16
CA ALA A 14 -13.79 4.44 7.22
C ALA A 14 -13.11 5.60 6.46
N ALA A 15 -13.56 5.86 5.22
CA ALA A 15 -13.00 6.93 4.40
C ALA A 15 -13.18 8.32 5.03
N GLU A 16 -14.32 8.58 5.67
CA GLU A 16 -14.55 9.84 6.39
C GLU A 16 -13.62 9.99 7.61
N LYS A 17 -13.40 8.93 8.39
CA LYS A 17 -12.46 8.99 9.53
C LYS A 17 -11.02 9.22 9.07
N ILE A 18 -10.58 8.53 8.03
CA ILE A 18 -9.25 8.71 7.43
C ILE A 18 -9.06 10.13 6.88
N ARG A 19 -10.09 10.69 6.26
CA ARG A 19 -10.07 12.08 5.77
C ARG A 19 -9.86 13.09 6.91
N ARG A 20 -10.49 12.86 8.06
CA ARG A 20 -10.30 13.72 9.25
C ARG A 20 -8.89 13.65 9.79
N ILE A 21 -8.31 12.45 9.89
CA ILE A 21 -6.88 12.27 10.24
C ILE A 21 -5.99 13.09 9.30
N THR A 22 -6.22 12.99 7.99
CA THR A 22 -5.46 13.76 6.99
C THR A 22 -5.63 15.27 7.16
N HIS A 23 -6.83 15.72 7.56
CA HIS A 23 -7.11 17.13 7.83
C HIS A 23 -6.36 17.63 9.07
N GLU A 24 -6.38 16.87 10.15
CA GLU A 24 -5.71 17.24 11.41
C GLU A 24 -4.19 17.27 11.28
N ALA A 25 -3.60 16.38 10.47
CA ALA A 25 -2.17 16.37 10.21
C ALA A 25 -1.64 17.66 9.55
N ARG A 26 -2.50 18.50 8.96
CA ARG A 26 -2.12 19.75 8.29
C ARG A 26 -1.44 20.76 9.20
N SER A 27 -1.80 20.77 10.48
CA SER A 27 -1.28 21.73 11.47
C SER A 27 -0.20 21.13 12.36
N LEU A 28 0.12 19.84 12.20
CA LEU A 28 1.07 19.15 13.06
C LEU A 28 2.47 19.20 12.48
N SER A 29 3.44 19.42 13.37
CA SER A 29 4.86 19.37 13.06
C SER A 29 5.55 18.36 13.97
N VAL A 30 6.42 17.53 13.40
CA VAL A 30 7.25 16.57 14.12
C VAL A 30 8.70 16.89 13.81
N ASN A 31 9.50 17.12 14.86
CA ASN A 31 10.91 17.53 14.75
C ASN A 31 11.12 18.76 13.83
N GLY A 32 10.19 19.73 13.87
CA GLY A 32 10.27 20.96 13.07
C GLY A 32 9.89 20.80 11.59
N THR A 33 9.47 19.61 11.16
CA THR A 33 8.94 19.37 9.81
C THR A 33 7.43 19.19 9.89
N LEU A 34 6.67 19.80 8.98
CA LEU A 34 5.23 19.56 8.89
C LEU A 34 5.00 18.08 8.58
N MET A 35 4.10 17.43 9.31
CA MET A 35 3.81 16.01 9.17
C MET A 35 3.41 15.66 7.73
N LEU A 36 2.66 16.54 7.05
CA LEU A 36 2.31 16.38 5.63
C LEU A 36 3.48 16.36 4.66
N GLN A 37 4.62 16.94 5.04
CA GLN A 37 5.83 16.98 4.22
C GLN A 37 6.76 15.80 4.52
N ASP A 38 6.44 14.99 5.55
CA ASP A 38 7.20 13.81 5.89
C ASP A 38 6.80 12.62 5.02
N TYR A 39 7.80 11.84 4.60
CA TYR A 39 7.61 10.79 3.60
C TYR A 39 6.69 9.65 4.05
N PRO A 40 6.75 9.13 5.29
CA PRO A 40 5.81 8.12 5.77
C PRO A 40 4.35 8.61 5.75
N PHE A 41 4.10 9.88 6.10
CA PHE A 41 2.75 10.45 6.02
C PHE A 41 2.29 10.67 4.57
N TRP A 42 3.20 11.08 3.69
CA TRP A 42 2.91 11.15 2.26
C TRP A 42 2.51 9.76 1.70
N LEU A 43 3.23 8.69 2.06
CA LEU A 43 2.87 7.32 1.70
C LEU A 43 1.49 6.93 2.23
N TYR A 44 1.19 7.24 3.49
CA TYR A 44 -0.13 7.01 4.09
C TYR A 44 -1.26 7.70 3.29
N ASN A 45 -1.09 8.98 2.95
CA ASN A 45 -2.07 9.72 2.15
C ASN A 45 -2.24 9.14 0.74
N ALA A 46 -1.14 8.71 0.12
CA ALA A 46 -1.18 8.09 -1.20
C ALA A 46 -1.90 6.73 -1.17
N ILE A 47 -1.71 5.95 -0.11
CA ILE A 47 -2.46 4.71 0.15
C ILE A 47 -3.95 5.02 0.38
N PHE A 48 -4.30 6.07 1.11
CA PHE A 48 -5.69 6.48 1.30
C PHE A 48 -6.37 6.88 -0.02
N ALA A 49 -5.65 7.56 -0.91
CA ALA A 49 -6.16 7.88 -2.25
C ALA A 49 -6.46 6.61 -3.06
N ASP A 50 -5.54 5.63 -3.03
CA ASP A 50 -5.74 4.32 -3.66
C ASP A 50 -6.96 3.58 -3.07
N TYR A 51 -7.06 3.55 -1.73
CA TYR A 51 -8.18 2.94 -1.00
C TYR A 51 -9.53 3.56 -1.37
N SER A 52 -9.59 4.90 -1.37
CA SER A 52 -10.81 5.63 -1.71
C SER A 52 -11.23 5.36 -3.16
N THR A 53 -10.25 5.31 -4.07
CA THR A 53 -10.51 5.06 -5.49
C THR A 53 -11.00 3.62 -5.73
N ILE A 54 -10.33 2.62 -5.13
CA ILE A 54 -10.77 1.22 -5.23
C ILE A 54 -12.17 1.04 -4.63
N SER A 55 -12.42 1.60 -3.45
CA SER A 55 -13.72 1.50 -2.77
C SER A 55 -14.83 2.16 -3.59
N PHE A 56 -14.57 3.35 -4.15
CA PHE A 56 -15.51 4.05 -5.03
C PHE A 56 -15.81 3.24 -6.29
N LEU A 57 -14.77 2.76 -6.99
CA LEU A 57 -14.95 1.96 -8.20
C LEU A 57 -15.73 0.68 -7.88
N ALA A 58 -15.39 -0.03 -6.81
CA ALA A 58 -16.11 -1.24 -6.39
C ALA A 58 -17.61 -0.99 -6.11
N LYS A 59 -17.95 0.18 -5.55
CA LYS A 59 -19.35 0.62 -5.37
C LYS A 59 -20.04 0.87 -6.71
N CYS A 60 -19.40 1.59 -7.61
CA CYS A 60 -19.97 1.93 -8.93
C CYS A 60 -20.08 0.72 -9.86
N MET A 61 -19.22 -0.28 -9.69
CA MET A 61 -19.27 -1.56 -10.43
C MET A 61 -20.56 -2.32 -10.23
N SER A 62 -21.32 -2.00 -9.18
CA SER A 62 -22.62 -2.60 -8.90
C SER A 62 -23.67 -2.39 -10.00
N ASP A 63 -23.48 -1.35 -10.81
CA ASP A 63 -24.42 -0.93 -11.85
C ASP A 63 -23.92 -1.25 -13.27
N ILE A 64 -22.82 -2.01 -13.41
CA ILE A 64 -22.20 -2.32 -14.71
C ILE A 64 -22.18 -3.85 -14.94
N ASP A 65 -22.82 -4.31 -16.01
CA ASP A 65 -22.96 -5.75 -16.33
C ASP A 65 -21.64 -6.42 -16.76
N TYR A 66 -20.73 -5.66 -17.36
CA TYR A 66 -19.41 -6.13 -17.80
C TYR A 66 -18.34 -5.16 -17.33
N PHE A 67 -17.69 -5.48 -16.21
CA PHE A 67 -16.64 -4.63 -15.67
C PHE A 67 -15.27 -5.32 -15.71
N ASP A 68 -14.30 -4.55 -16.16
CA ASP A 68 -12.90 -4.91 -16.24
C ASP A 68 -12.18 -4.58 -14.93
N LEU A 69 -11.64 -5.60 -14.25
CA LEU A 69 -10.93 -5.42 -12.98
C LEU A 69 -9.51 -4.85 -13.14
N ARG A 70 -8.96 -4.72 -14.36
CA ARG A 70 -7.60 -4.21 -14.60
C ARG A 70 -7.32 -2.86 -13.92
N PRO A 71 -8.22 -1.86 -13.91
CA PRO A 71 -8.00 -0.62 -13.18
C PRO A 71 -7.80 -0.86 -11.67
N LEU A 72 -8.59 -1.75 -11.07
CA LEU A 72 -8.44 -2.08 -9.64
C LEU A 72 -7.11 -2.78 -9.35
N TYR A 73 -6.68 -3.72 -10.20
CA TYR A 73 -5.38 -4.37 -10.03
C TYR A 73 -4.21 -3.40 -10.24
N CYS A 74 -4.34 -2.45 -11.16
CA CYS A 74 -3.34 -1.42 -11.39
C CYS A 74 -3.13 -0.57 -10.12
N ILE A 75 -4.23 -0.09 -9.53
CA ILE A 75 -4.20 0.71 -8.31
C ILE A 75 -3.68 -0.14 -7.14
N LEU A 76 -4.19 -1.37 -6.98
CA LEU A 76 -3.77 -2.27 -5.92
C LEU A 76 -2.27 -2.56 -5.99
N ARG A 77 -1.72 -2.81 -7.18
CA ARG A 77 -0.29 -3.04 -7.37
C ARG A 77 0.55 -1.86 -6.88
N SER A 78 0.14 -0.64 -7.24
CA SER A 78 0.79 0.58 -6.74
C SER A 78 0.67 0.70 -5.22
N SER A 79 -0.50 0.38 -4.65
CA SER A 79 -0.73 0.43 -3.20
C SER A 79 0.14 -0.57 -2.43
N LEU A 80 0.36 -1.78 -2.96
CA LEU A 80 1.25 -2.79 -2.36
C LEU A 80 2.68 -2.28 -2.23
N GLU A 81 3.18 -1.56 -3.24
CA GLU A 81 4.53 -0.97 -3.22
C GLU A 81 4.66 0.11 -2.14
N LYS A 82 3.69 1.03 -2.07
CA LYS A 82 3.64 2.09 -1.06
C LYS A 82 3.56 1.51 0.35
N TYR A 83 2.70 0.50 0.52
CA TYR A 83 2.52 -0.21 1.78
C TYR A 83 3.81 -0.87 2.25
N ALA A 84 4.50 -1.59 1.37
CA ALA A 84 5.75 -2.26 1.74
C ALA A 84 6.85 -1.25 2.10
N ASP A 85 6.92 -0.10 1.41
CA ASP A 85 7.86 0.96 1.79
C ASP A 85 7.53 1.54 3.16
N LEU A 86 6.25 1.83 3.44
CA LEU A 86 5.80 2.34 4.73
C LEU A 86 6.09 1.37 5.87
N ALA A 87 5.77 0.08 5.68
CA ALA A 87 6.02 -0.97 6.66
C ALA A 87 7.52 -1.17 6.95
N ASN A 88 8.35 -1.13 5.90
CA ASN A 88 9.79 -1.22 6.08
C ASN A 88 10.39 0.01 6.77
N LEU A 89 9.90 1.21 6.46
CA LEU A 89 10.29 2.43 7.20
C LEU A 89 9.92 2.30 8.68
N CYS A 90 8.74 1.76 8.99
CA CYS A 90 8.28 1.56 10.37
C CYS A 90 9.20 0.60 11.13
N ALA A 91 9.59 -0.52 10.51
CA ALA A 91 10.39 -1.54 11.16
C ALA A 91 11.90 -1.23 11.21
N LYS A 92 12.43 -0.52 10.21
CA LYS A 92 13.88 -0.40 9.98
C LYS A 92 14.41 1.04 10.06
N GLY A 93 13.51 2.02 10.06
CA GLY A 93 13.84 3.43 10.07
C GLY A 93 14.83 3.83 8.97
N ARG A 94 15.81 4.64 9.34
CA ARG A 94 16.79 5.24 8.42
C ARG A 94 17.59 4.24 7.60
N THR A 95 17.77 3.01 8.07
CA THR A 95 18.52 1.99 7.31
C THR A 95 17.77 1.54 6.05
N TYR A 96 16.44 1.69 6.01
CA TYR A 96 15.67 1.44 4.79
C TYR A 96 15.77 2.59 3.78
N GLU A 97 16.12 3.80 4.21
CA GLU A 97 16.28 4.94 3.29
C GLU A 97 17.35 4.67 2.23
N TRP A 98 18.36 3.85 2.51
CA TRP A 98 19.35 3.44 1.50
C TRP A 98 18.69 2.77 0.28
N TYR A 99 17.65 1.97 0.49
CA TYR A 99 16.90 1.38 -0.62
C TYR A 99 16.12 2.45 -1.41
N LEU A 100 15.50 3.40 -0.72
CA LEU A 100 14.77 4.50 -1.36
C LEU A 100 15.71 5.42 -2.16
N TRP A 101 16.87 5.74 -1.60
CA TRP A 101 17.92 6.51 -2.28
C TRP A 101 18.44 5.77 -3.51
N TYR A 102 18.67 4.46 -3.40
CA TYR A 102 19.03 3.62 -4.55
C TYR A 102 18.00 3.76 -5.68
N LEU A 103 16.70 3.56 -5.40
CA LEU A 103 15.64 3.66 -6.42
C LEU A 103 15.56 5.07 -7.03
N ASN A 104 15.64 6.12 -6.21
CA ASN A 104 15.60 7.51 -6.66
C ASN A 104 16.78 7.83 -7.59
N PHE A 105 18.01 7.49 -7.19
CA PHE A 105 19.19 7.73 -8.02
C PHE A 105 19.21 6.86 -9.28
N GLU A 106 18.69 5.63 -9.23
CA GLU A 106 18.54 4.79 -10.41
C GLU A 106 17.55 5.38 -11.42
N SER A 107 16.39 5.86 -10.96
CA SER A 107 15.39 6.52 -11.82
C SER A 107 15.94 7.79 -12.47
N ASN A 108 16.53 8.68 -11.66
CA ASN A 108 17.08 9.95 -12.16
C ASN A 108 18.25 9.72 -13.14
N ALA A 109 19.04 8.65 -12.93
CA ALA A 109 20.08 8.28 -13.89
C ALA A 109 19.49 7.88 -15.24
N MET A 110 18.41 7.09 -15.26
CA MET A 110 17.72 6.70 -16.50
C MET A 110 17.15 7.91 -17.25
N GLU A 111 16.54 8.85 -16.51
CA GLU A 111 16.02 10.10 -17.09
C GLU A 111 17.14 10.95 -17.70
N ALA A 112 18.28 11.11 -17.00
CA ALA A 112 19.42 11.84 -17.52
C ALA A 112 19.97 11.22 -18.81
N TYR A 113 20.09 9.88 -18.87
CA TYR A 113 20.48 9.20 -20.10
C TYR A 113 19.47 9.38 -21.24
N ALA A 114 18.17 9.32 -20.95
CA ALA A 114 17.12 9.55 -21.94
C ALA A 114 17.14 10.99 -22.47
N ALA A 115 17.54 11.96 -21.64
CA ALA A 115 17.76 13.35 -22.02
C ALA A 115 19.11 13.58 -22.74
N GLY A 116 19.94 12.55 -22.91
CA GLY A 116 21.24 12.64 -23.57
C GLY A 116 22.40 13.08 -22.68
N ASP A 117 22.18 13.33 -21.39
CA ASP A 117 23.26 13.70 -20.45
C ASP A 117 23.92 12.44 -19.86
N SER A 118 24.87 11.90 -20.64
CA SER A 118 25.62 10.72 -20.24
C SER A 118 26.50 10.94 -19.00
N ARG A 119 26.95 12.18 -18.75
CA ARG A 119 27.84 12.49 -17.62
C ARG A 119 27.06 12.49 -16.31
N GLU A 120 25.91 13.15 -16.29
CA GLU A 120 25.03 13.16 -15.13
C GLU A 120 24.44 11.77 -14.87
N GLY A 121 24.00 11.08 -15.93
CA GLY A 121 23.55 9.68 -15.82
C GLY A 121 24.57 8.76 -15.16
N ALA A 122 25.85 8.86 -15.55
CA ALA A 122 26.93 8.07 -14.94
C ALA A 122 27.26 8.49 -13.49
N SER A 123 27.11 9.77 -13.17
CA SER A 123 27.28 10.28 -11.80
C SER A 123 26.21 9.73 -10.86
N LEU A 124 24.93 9.87 -11.24
CA LEU A 124 23.78 9.38 -10.47
C LEU A 124 23.80 7.86 -10.33
N ARG A 125 24.16 7.13 -11.40
CA ARG A 125 24.28 5.67 -11.35
C ARG A 125 25.31 5.20 -10.32
N ARG A 126 26.47 5.87 -10.22
CA ARG A 126 27.47 5.53 -9.19
C ARG A 126 26.95 5.77 -7.76
N LYS A 127 26.15 6.82 -7.54
CA LYS A 127 25.47 7.04 -6.25
C LYS A 127 24.47 5.91 -5.97
N ALA A 128 23.65 5.55 -6.95
CA ALA A 128 22.69 4.43 -6.84
C ALA A 128 23.40 3.12 -6.45
N ASP A 129 24.50 2.77 -7.12
CA ASP A 129 25.27 1.55 -6.85
C ASP A 129 25.93 1.55 -5.46
N SER A 130 26.27 2.72 -4.92
CA SER A 130 26.78 2.87 -3.55
C SER A 130 25.69 2.52 -2.51
N TYR A 131 24.52 3.16 -2.61
CA TYR A 131 23.40 2.88 -1.72
C TYR A 131 22.88 1.44 -1.84
N LYS A 132 22.85 0.92 -3.07
CA LYS A 132 22.49 -0.48 -3.34
C LYS A 132 23.41 -1.45 -2.60
N ARG A 133 24.73 -1.23 -2.64
CA ARG A 133 25.70 -2.07 -1.90
C ARG A 133 25.48 -1.99 -0.40
N GLN A 134 25.38 -0.80 0.17
CA GLN A 134 25.13 -0.62 1.61
C GLN A 134 23.86 -1.34 2.07
N PHE A 135 22.79 -1.22 1.28
CA PHE A 135 21.52 -1.89 1.57
C PHE A 135 21.64 -3.43 1.45
N MET A 136 22.28 -3.93 0.39
CA MET A 136 22.46 -5.37 0.21
C MET A 136 23.34 -6.00 1.28
N GLU A 137 24.43 -5.33 1.68
CA GLU A 137 25.31 -5.77 2.76
C GLU A 137 24.59 -5.83 4.10
N ARG A 138 23.79 -4.80 4.42
CA ARG A 138 23.04 -4.72 5.67
C ARG A 138 22.02 -5.84 5.85
N TRP A 139 21.40 -6.28 4.76
CA TRP A 139 20.30 -7.26 4.77
C TRP A 139 20.69 -8.59 4.13
N GLU A 140 21.98 -8.83 3.91
CA GLU A 140 22.55 -10.06 3.34
C GLU A 140 21.85 -10.51 2.03
N LEU A 141 21.53 -9.54 1.18
CA LEU A 141 20.78 -9.78 -0.04
C LEU A 141 21.71 -10.12 -1.20
N SER A 142 21.40 -11.19 -1.94
CA SER A 142 22.11 -11.55 -3.17
C SER A 142 21.71 -10.69 -4.37
N ARG A 143 20.50 -10.10 -4.34
CA ARG A 143 19.96 -9.24 -5.42
C ARG A 143 19.10 -8.12 -4.83
N CYS A 144 19.15 -6.95 -5.46
CA CYS A 144 18.30 -5.80 -5.13
C CYS A 144 17.57 -5.29 -6.38
N ASN A 145 16.24 -5.22 -6.31
CA ASN A 145 15.32 -4.78 -7.34
C ASN A 145 14.01 -4.24 -6.70
N ARG A 146 12.99 -3.92 -7.51
CA ARG A 146 11.69 -3.43 -7.01
C ARG A 146 11.01 -4.36 -6.00
N LEU A 147 11.09 -5.68 -6.20
CA LEU A 147 10.45 -6.68 -5.33
C LEU A 147 11.19 -6.88 -4.00
N THR A 148 12.43 -6.39 -3.89
CA THR A 148 13.23 -6.46 -2.66
C THR A 148 12.47 -5.95 -1.44
N ARG A 149 11.66 -4.89 -1.59
CA ARG A 149 10.77 -4.37 -0.55
C ARG A 149 9.91 -5.44 0.13
N TYR A 150 9.43 -6.44 -0.60
CA TYR A 150 8.57 -7.49 -0.03
C TYR A 150 9.36 -8.55 0.72
N TYR A 151 10.60 -8.81 0.30
CA TYR A 151 11.45 -9.82 0.93
C TYR A 151 11.99 -9.36 2.28
N VAL A 152 12.24 -8.07 2.44
CA VAL A 152 12.79 -7.53 3.68
C VAL A 152 11.72 -7.20 4.74
N LEU A 153 10.44 -7.53 4.51
CA LEU A 153 9.35 -7.32 5.48
C LEU A 153 9.38 -8.24 6.71
N GLY A 154 10.36 -9.14 6.81
CA GLY A 154 10.50 -10.10 7.92
C GLY A 154 10.36 -9.45 9.29
N ASP A 155 11.15 -8.41 9.57
CA ASP A 155 11.13 -7.71 10.87
C ASP A 155 9.79 -7.04 11.16
N PHE A 156 9.13 -6.48 10.13
CA PHE A 156 7.81 -5.86 10.33
C PHE A 156 6.76 -6.89 10.74
N ASN A 157 6.82 -8.10 10.15
CA ASN A 157 5.91 -9.18 10.54
C ASN A 157 6.11 -9.64 11.98
N GLN A 158 7.33 -9.52 12.52
CA GLN A 158 7.60 -9.81 13.93
C GLN A 158 7.07 -8.69 14.83
N LEU A 159 7.26 -7.43 14.42
CA LEU A 159 6.80 -6.25 15.17
C LEU A 159 5.30 -6.27 15.44
N ILE A 160 4.50 -6.59 14.41
CA ILE A 160 3.03 -6.58 14.51
C ILE A 160 2.45 -7.87 15.10
N GLN A 161 3.29 -8.87 15.41
CA GLN A 161 2.85 -10.20 15.81
C GLN A 161 2.28 -10.18 17.23
N GLY A 162 0.98 -9.90 17.34
CA GLY A 162 0.24 -9.78 18.61
C GLY A 162 -0.74 -8.61 18.61
N ASP A 163 -0.44 -7.55 17.85
CA ASP A 163 -1.25 -6.34 17.78
C ASP A 163 -2.26 -6.35 16.62
N VAL A 164 -2.09 -7.28 15.66
CA VAL A 164 -2.89 -7.33 14.44
C VAL A 164 -3.40 -8.74 14.15
N SER A 165 -4.45 -8.84 13.34
CA SER A 165 -5.01 -10.14 12.92
C SER A 165 -3.95 -11.05 12.26
N PRO A 166 -3.92 -12.36 12.57
CA PRO A 166 -3.06 -13.32 11.88
C PRO A 166 -3.18 -13.30 10.35
N ASP A 167 -4.34 -12.90 9.82
CA ASP A 167 -4.57 -12.80 8.38
C ASP A 167 -3.71 -11.69 7.74
N ILE A 168 -3.43 -10.60 8.46
CA ILE A 168 -2.57 -9.51 7.98
C ILE A 168 -1.12 -10.01 7.84
N VAL A 169 -0.64 -10.80 8.80
CA VAL A 169 0.68 -11.42 8.73
C VAL A 169 0.76 -12.40 7.54
N GLN A 170 -0.30 -13.19 7.30
CA GLN A 170 -0.37 -14.06 6.12
C GLN A 170 -0.42 -13.26 4.81
N PHE A 171 -1.15 -12.15 4.79
CA PHE A 171 -1.20 -11.22 3.67
C PHE A 171 0.21 -10.67 3.35
N ASN A 172 0.94 -10.20 4.36
CA ASN A 172 2.31 -9.69 4.19
C ASN A 172 3.27 -10.72 3.59
N ARG A 173 3.19 -11.97 4.06
CA ARG A 173 3.98 -13.08 3.51
C ARG A 173 3.64 -13.40 2.05
N ARG A 174 2.50 -12.93 1.53
CA ARG A 174 2.02 -13.19 0.17
C ARG A 174 2.17 -12.00 -0.78
N LEU A 175 2.63 -10.83 -0.33
CA LEU A 175 2.69 -9.60 -1.15
C LEU A 175 3.36 -9.80 -2.50
N SER A 176 4.52 -10.46 -2.56
CA SER A 176 5.21 -10.74 -3.82
C SER A 176 4.38 -11.59 -4.80
N LYS A 177 3.60 -12.55 -4.28
CA LYS A 177 2.68 -13.37 -5.10
C LYS A 177 1.48 -12.55 -5.58
N ILE A 178 0.95 -11.68 -4.73
CA ILE A 178 -0.17 -10.79 -5.07
C ILE A 178 0.27 -9.79 -6.14
N ASP A 179 1.42 -9.14 -5.99
CA ASP A 179 1.98 -8.24 -7.01
C ASP A 179 2.23 -8.97 -8.33
N SER A 180 2.79 -10.19 -8.28
CA SER A 180 2.97 -11.02 -9.49
C SER A 180 1.63 -11.31 -10.19
N LYS A 181 0.57 -11.63 -9.42
CA LYS A 181 -0.79 -11.81 -9.95
C LYS A 181 -1.31 -10.52 -10.60
N CYS A 182 -1.19 -9.37 -9.92
CA CYS A 182 -1.59 -8.08 -10.48
C CYS A 182 -0.86 -7.81 -11.80
N SER A 183 0.46 -8.04 -11.85
CA SER A 183 1.26 -7.86 -13.06
C SER A 183 0.80 -8.77 -14.20
N GLN A 184 0.51 -10.05 -13.93
CA GLN A 184 0.02 -10.97 -14.96
C GLN A 184 -1.33 -10.52 -15.54
N ILE A 185 -2.25 -10.07 -14.69
CA ILE A 185 -3.59 -9.63 -15.12
C ILE A 185 -3.51 -8.37 -15.99
N LEU A 186 -2.55 -7.46 -15.70
CA LEU A 186 -2.34 -6.26 -16.50
C LEU A 186 -1.76 -6.54 -17.89
N HIS A 187 -1.00 -7.63 -18.05
CA HIS A 187 -0.31 -7.97 -19.29
C HIS A 187 -0.99 -9.07 -20.13
N ASN A 188 -2.00 -9.75 -19.59
CA ASN A 188 -2.71 -10.84 -20.26
C ASN A 188 -4.11 -10.42 -20.73
N ASN A 189 -4.66 -11.16 -21.72
CA ASN A 189 -6.08 -11.09 -22.06
C ASN A 189 -6.91 -11.71 -20.93
N VAL A 190 -7.66 -10.89 -20.19
CA VAL A 190 -8.44 -11.34 -19.02
C VAL A 190 -9.79 -11.88 -19.46
N THR A 191 -10.21 -13.00 -18.87
CA THR A 191 -11.52 -13.61 -19.09
C THR A 191 -12.62 -12.78 -18.40
N PHE A 192 -13.60 -12.30 -19.16
CA PHE A 192 -14.71 -11.43 -18.69
C PHE A 192 -15.84 -12.19 -17.94
N ALA A 193 -15.56 -13.34 -17.33
CA ALA A 193 -16.60 -14.15 -16.70
C ALA A 193 -17.03 -13.53 -15.35
N ALA A 194 -18.29 -13.09 -15.26
CA ALA A 194 -18.86 -12.38 -14.10
C ALA A 194 -18.66 -13.10 -12.74
N ARG A 195 -18.71 -14.44 -12.71
CA ARG A 195 -18.51 -15.22 -11.47
C ARG A 195 -17.06 -15.22 -10.99
N HIS A 196 -16.07 -15.17 -11.88
CA HIS A 196 -14.66 -15.04 -11.50
C HIS A 196 -14.35 -13.64 -10.97
N ASN A 197 -15.00 -12.60 -11.51
CA ASN A 197 -14.81 -11.23 -11.07
C ASN A 197 -15.30 -10.97 -9.63
N ARG A 198 -16.21 -11.80 -9.08
CA ARG A 198 -16.71 -11.66 -7.70
C ARG A 198 -15.66 -11.99 -6.64
N GLU A 199 -15.06 -13.18 -6.73
CA GLU A 199 -14.03 -13.61 -5.78
C GLU A 199 -12.78 -12.74 -5.91
N GLU A 200 -12.45 -12.32 -7.14
CA GLU A 200 -11.35 -11.39 -7.38
C GLU A 200 -11.61 -10.00 -6.77
N LEU A 201 -12.82 -9.44 -6.91
CA LEU A 201 -13.17 -8.18 -6.26
C LEU A 201 -13.14 -8.31 -4.74
N LYS A 202 -13.62 -9.43 -4.20
CA LYS A 202 -13.55 -9.75 -2.77
C LYS A 202 -12.12 -9.74 -2.26
N ASP A 203 -11.20 -10.39 -2.98
CA ASP A 203 -9.78 -10.39 -2.65
C ASP A 203 -9.19 -8.98 -2.70
N ILE A 204 -9.43 -8.22 -3.77
CA ILE A 204 -8.96 -6.83 -3.92
C ILE A 204 -9.43 -5.96 -2.76
N LEU A 205 -10.73 -6.02 -2.43
CA LEU A 205 -11.30 -5.25 -1.32
C LEU A 205 -10.69 -5.68 0.01
N THR A 206 -10.51 -6.97 0.25
CA THR A 206 -9.86 -7.45 1.47
C THR A 206 -8.44 -6.92 1.59
N TYR A 207 -7.65 -7.00 0.52
CA TYR A 207 -6.25 -6.56 0.51
C TYR A 207 -6.10 -5.06 0.72
N ILE A 208 -6.91 -4.23 0.04
CA ILE A 208 -6.82 -2.78 0.23
C ILE A 208 -7.25 -2.35 1.63
N HIS A 209 -8.19 -3.06 2.26
CA HIS A 209 -8.54 -2.82 3.66
C HIS A 209 -7.40 -3.22 4.60
N TYR A 210 -6.72 -4.35 4.37
CA TYR A 210 -5.53 -4.70 5.17
C TYR A 210 -4.41 -3.66 5.02
N ILE A 211 -4.13 -3.23 3.79
CA ILE A 211 -3.14 -2.19 3.52
C ILE A 211 -3.50 -0.91 4.30
N MET A 212 -4.73 -0.41 4.17
CA MET A 212 -5.16 0.83 4.83
C MET A 212 -5.16 0.70 6.35
N TRP A 213 -5.68 -0.41 6.88
CA TRP A 213 -5.74 -0.69 8.31
C TRP A 213 -4.33 -0.69 8.91
N THR A 214 -3.40 -1.44 8.32
CA THR A 214 -2.03 -1.50 8.84
C THR A 214 -1.30 -0.18 8.66
N SER A 215 -1.55 0.55 7.57
CA SER A 215 -0.98 1.89 7.34
C SER A 215 -1.41 2.89 8.42
N GLN A 216 -2.69 2.85 8.82
CA GLN A 216 -3.20 3.68 9.90
C GLN A 216 -2.65 3.28 11.26
N TRP A 217 -2.54 1.98 11.54
CA TRP A 217 -1.95 1.46 12.77
C TRP A 217 -0.49 1.91 12.97
N MET A 218 0.26 2.14 11.89
CA MET A 218 1.64 2.62 11.95
C MET A 218 1.77 4.11 12.30
N LEU A 219 0.72 4.93 12.14
CA LEU A 219 0.83 6.38 12.39
C LEU A 219 1.28 6.72 13.82
N PRO A 220 0.70 6.13 14.89
CA PRO A 220 1.21 6.31 16.24
C PRO A 220 2.68 5.90 16.41
N GLN A 221 3.15 4.88 15.67
CA GLN A 221 4.53 4.38 15.77
C GLN A 221 5.55 5.37 15.20
N PHE A 222 5.16 6.11 14.15
CA PHE A 222 6.02 7.13 13.54
C PHE A 222 6.01 8.46 14.31
N TYR A 223 4.84 8.85 14.81
CA TYR A 223 4.59 10.24 15.20
C TYR A 223 4.22 10.41 16.68
N SER A 224 4.15 9.33 17.45
CA SER A 224 3.61 9.32 18.82
C SER A 224 2.24 10.01 18.90
N TRP A 225 1.48 9.90 17.81
CA TRP A 225 0.24 10.63 17.60
C TRP A 225 -0.95 9.68 17.83
N ASN A 226 -1.77 10.00 18.83
CA ASN A 226 -2.92 9.18 19.20
C ASN A 226 -4.18 10.05 19.24
N LEU A 227 -5.13 9.74 18.35
CA LEU A 227 -6.41 10.41 18.20
C LEU A 227 -7.54 9.39 18.28
N PRO A 228 -8.70 9.76 18.84
CA PRO A 228 -9.90 8.92 18.76
C PRO A 228 -10.22 8.45 17.33
N GLU A 229 -10.03 9.33 16.34
CA GLU A 229 -10.26 9.09 14.92
C GLU A 229 -9.40 7.93 14.37
N LEU A 230 -8.18 7.75 14.91
CA LEU A 230 -7.33 6.62 14.55
C LEU A 230 -7.97 5.30 14.98
N GLN A 231 -8.50 5.22 16.19
CA GLN A 231 -9.15 3.99 16.68
C GLN A 231 -10.48 3.74 15.98
N GLU A 232 -11.28 4.80 15.78
CA GLU A 232 -12.55 4.69 15.07
C GLU A 232 -12.35 4.22 13.62
N GLY A 233 -11.38 4.80 12.89
CA GLY A 233 -11.07 4.37 11.52
C GLY A 233 -10.61 2.92 11.44
N LEU A 234 -9.75 2.47 12.36
CA LEU A 234 -9.33 1.06 12.45
C LEU A 234 -10.52 0.12 12.68
N ALA A 235 -11.46 0.51 13.56
CA ALA A 235 -12.66 -0.27 13.81
C ALA A 235 -13.55 -0.39 12.55
N ARG A 236 -13.73 0.70 11.80
CA ARG A 236 -14.55 0.68 10.55
C ARG A 236 -13.91 -0.16 9.46
N LEU A 237 -12.59 -0.06 9.30
CA LEU A 237 -11.85 -0.91 8.37
C LEU A 237 -11.97 -2.40 8.74
N GLN A 238 -11.91 -2.74 10.02
CA GLN A 238 -12.11 -4.12 10.48
C GLN A 238 -13.54 -4.61 10.22
N GLN A 239 -14.56 -3.79 10.50
CA GLN A 239 -15.96 -4.12 10.22
C GLN A 239 -16.21 -4.40 8.73
N ALA A 240 -15.58 -3.64 7.83
CA ALA A 240 -15.65 -3.88 6.39
C ALA A 240 -15.03 -5.25 6.02
N VAL A 241 -13.85 -5.58 6.55
CA VAL A 241 -13.22 -6.89 6.36
C VAL A 241 -14.13 -8.02 6.85
N ASP A 242 -14.69 -7.89 8.05
CA ASP A 242 -15.57 -8.92 8.62
C ASP A 242 -16.83 -9.12 7.78
N CYS A 243 -17.40 -8.03 7.26
CA CYS A 243 -18.54 -8.07 6.33
C CYS A 243 -18.20 -8.87 5.05
N ILE A 244 -17.03 -8.61 4.47
CA ILE A 244 -16.53 -9.32 3.28
C ILE A 244 -16.34 -10.81 3.57
N ARG A 245 -15.72 -11.16 4.70
CA ARG A 245 -15.42 -12.55 5.07
C ARG A 245 -16.66 -13.38 5.36
N GLN A 246 -17.67 -12.80 6.00
CA GLN A 246 -18.93 -13.47 6.32
C GLN A 246 -19.84 -13.66 5.09
N GLY A 247 -19.38 -13.30 3.88
CA GLY A 247 -20.20 -13.36 2.66
C GLY A 247 -21.31 -12.31 2.60
N LYS A 248 -21.40 -11.44 3.61
CA LYS A 248 -22.40 -10.36 3.70
C LYS A 248 -22.03 -9.13 2.89
N GLY A 249 -20.84 -9.09 2.31
CA GLY A 249 -20.32 -7.95 1.54
C GLY A 249 -20.92 -7.78 0.15
N PHE A 250 -21.64 -8.78 -0.37
CA PHE A 250 -22.15 -8.77 -1.75
C PHE A 250 -23.58 -9.30 -1.79
N MET A 251 -24.45 -8.65 -2.56
CA MET A 251 -25.81 -9.12 -2.83
C MET A 251 -25.79 -10.20 -3.92
N GLU A 252 -26.74 -11.15 -3.84
CA GLU A 252 -26.95 -12.17 -4.88
C GLU A 252 -27.38 -11.55 -6.21
#